data_AF-A0AAV2R6Q3-F1
#
_entry.id   AF-A0AAV2R6Q3-F1
#
_cell.length_a   1.000
_cell.length_b   1.000
_cell.length_c   1.000
_cell.angle_alpha   90.00
_cell.angle_beta   90.00
_cell.angle_gamma   90.00
#
_symmetry.space_group_name_H-M   'P 1'
#
loop_
_entity.id
_entity.type
_entity.pdbx_description
1 polymer ?
#
loop_
_entity_poly.entity_id
_entity_poly.type
_entity_poly.pdbx_seq_one_letter_code
_entity_poly.pdbx_strand_id
1 'polypeptide(L)'
;MVELKIQPQLTGYTSDSNFTPLNYTIQQVLAYPLALMLNCGDTRSGILMRLFLLVVSATKHDDFRQQMAIALPRFFLVGMLTERYVKIGHARARIRKPLRHTMNFDQIFFYFNTLFRVLTISEMHFSITFRSIHLCTFEPKMDNYRRMETSRRLVNLSISRVVAVSPQMRLVEDNVSSLSLLDIYKLRCAKRQLEPDTPVTRYYERLAAVQARGTQASHQVLREIVKEVQNVMVPRTMLRDWALTTYPNPTHYWTFRKIVTVQLALIGLMEYVLHLSRLYPDMMYIHQDSGLINVAYFKFNVDDAKGELDGNRPVPFRLTPNLAELVTSIGVSGPFTASMVATARCLATPSFKVNALLRAILRDEIISWHKRHEGCSVEGGQGLGPIEGEALISRVNKAVTAITARIQSLATLDGADSKVTQLVRAVNCVDNLCRMDPAWHPWL
;
A
#
# COMPACT_ATOMS: atom_id res chain seq x y z
N MET A 1 30.52 23.69 -25.10
CA MET A 1 29.52 24.78 -25.17
C MET A 1 28.72 24.58 -26.43
N VAL A 2 27.48 24.09 -26.32
CA VAL A 2 26.49 24.13 -27.41
C VAL A 2 25.19 24.54 -26.75
N GLU A 3 24.84 25.83 -26.89
CA GLU A 3 23.53 26.37 -26.55
C GLU A 3 22.53 25.90 -27.60
N LEU A 4 21.54 25.10 -27.19
CA LEU A 4 20.33 24.87 -27.97
C LEU A 4 19.30 25.94 -27.56
N LYS A 5 19.20 27.00 -28.36
CA LYS A 5 18.08 27.95 -28.35
C LYS A 5 16.82 27.20 -28.80
N ILE A 6 15.84 27.08 -27.90
CA ILE A 6 14.47 26.70 -28.26
C ILE A 6 13.62 27.98 -28.10
N GLN A 7 13.19 28.54 -29.23
CA GLN A 7 12.16 29.60 -29.26
C GLN A 7 10.81 29.01 -28.80
N PRO A 8 10.04 29.69 -27.92
CA PRO A 8 8.69 29.28 -27.61
C PRO A 8 7.73 29.83 -28.67
N GLN A 9 7.10 28.95 -29.45
CA GLN A 9 5.89 29.30 -30.19
C GLN A 9 4.69 29.29 -29.23
N LEU A 10 4.38 30.46 -28.67
CA LEU A 10 3.19 30.76 -27.88
C LEU A 10 2.68 32.14 -28.32
N THR A 11 2.29 32.25 -29.59
CA THR A 11 1.71 33.47 -30.19
C THR A 11 0.38 33.16 -30.86
N GLY A 12 -0.59 32.68 -30.08
CA GLY A 12 -1.92 32.34 -30.63
C GLY A 12 -3.11 32.38 -29.68
N TYR A 13 -2.94 32.77 -28.41
CA TYR A 13 -4.04 32.73 -27.42
C TYR A 13 -4.10 33.95 -26.49
N THR A 14 -3.56 35.11 -26.89
CA THR A 14 -3.51 36.31 -26.03
C THR A 14 -4.17 37.55 -26.62
N SER A 15 -4.96 37.44 -27.69
CA SER A 15 -5.46 38.62 -28.42
C SER A 15 -6.98 38.78 -28.45
N ASP A 16 -7.74 38.23 -27.50
CA ASP A 16 -9.16 38.57 -27.37
C ASP A 16 -9.63 38.44 -25.92
N SER A 17 -9.43 39.50 -25.14
CA SER A 17 -10.39 40.01 -24.14
C SER A 17 -9.70 41.06 -23.25
N ASN A 18 -10.06 42.33 -23.46
CA ASN A 18 -9.79 43.41 -22.53
C ASN A 18 -10.48 43.11 -21.19
N PHE A 19 -9.73 42.84 -20.12
CA PHE A 19 -10.27 42.85 -18.76
C PHE A 19 -9.34 43.59 -17.80
N THR A 20 -9.85 44.71 -17.28
CA THR A 20 -9.32 45.49 -16.17
C THR A 20 -9.23 44.65 -14.88
N PRO A 21 -8.31 44.97 -13.95
CA PRO A 21 -8.05 44.14 -12.78
C PRO A 21 -9.12 44.36 -11.71
N LEU A 22 -10.15 43.51 -11.69
CA LEU A 22 -11.09 43.42 -10.58
C LEU A 22 -10.91 42.09 -9.85
N ASN A 23 -10.61 42.19 -8.55
CA ASN A 23 -10.72 41.18 -7.48
C ASN A 23 -11.03 39.73 -7.93
N TYR A 24 -9.98 38.96 -8.18
CA TYR A 24 -10.09 37.50 -8.27
C TYR A 24 -9.89 36.89 -6.87
N THR A 25 -10.88 36.17 -6.37
CA THR A 25 -10.73 35.24 -5.23
C THR A 25 -9.85 34.06 -5.65
N ILE A 26 -9.00 33.61 -4.72
CA ILE A 26 -7.92 32.60 -4.90
C ILE A 26 -8.37 31.31 -5.62
N GLN A 27 -9.66 30.96 -5.59
CA GLN A 27 -10.21 29.83 -6.35
C GLN A 27 -9.98 29.96 -7.87
N GLN A 28 -9.99 31.16 -8.45
CA GLN A 28 -9.83 31.36 -9.89
C GLN A 28 -8.36 31.29 -10.34
N VAL A 29 -7.41 31.68 -9.48
CA VAL A 29 -5.97 31.59 -9.76
C VAL A 29 -5.46 30.15 -9.72
N LEU A 30 -6.05 29.29 -8.88
CA LEU A 30 -5.76 27.85 -8.85
C LEU A 30 -6.49 27.08 -9.97
N ALA A 31 -7.69 27.51 -10.36
CA ALA A 31 -8.51 26.79 -11.34
C ALA A 31 -7.92 26.80 -12.76
N TYR A 32 -7.31 27.90 -13.19
CA TYR A 32 -6.84 28.06 -14.57
C TYR A 32 -5.63 27.15 -14.93
N PRO A 33 -4.59 27.02 -14.07
CA PRO A 33 -3.49 26.07 -14.30
C PRO A 33 -3.91 24.60 -14.14
N LEU A 34 -4.84 24.31 -13.21
CA LEU A 34 -5.41 22.97 -13.01
C LEU A 34 -6.25 22.50 -14.22
N ALA A 35 -6.97 23.42 -14.88
CA ALA A 35 -7.69 23.14 -16.13
C ALA A 35 -6.73 22.86 -17.29
N LEU A 36 -5.59 23.55 -17.34
CA LEU A 36 -4.53 23.29 -18.33
C LEU A 36 -3.80 21.96 -18.11
N MET A 37 -3.65 21.53 -16.85
CA MET A 37 -3.11 20.20 -16.50
C MET A 37 -4.02 19.05 -16.93
N LEU A 38 -5.34 19.24 -16.90
CA LEU A 38 -6.33 18.22 -17.28
C LEU A 38 -6.34 17.90 -18.80
N ASN A 39 -5.88 18.84 -19.64
CA ASN A 39 -5.91 18.71 -21.10
C ASN A 39 -4.60 18.23 -21.76
N CYS A 40 -3.54 17.96 -21.00
CA CYS A 40 -2.26 17.52 -21.54
C CYS A 40 -1.89 16.12 -21.06
N GLY A 41 -1.78 15.18 -22.00
CA GLY A 41 -1.38 13.79 -21.74
C GLY A 41 0.03 13.62 -21.15
N ASP A 42 0.29 12.39 -20.70
CA ASP A 42 1.35 11.96 -19.76
C ASP A 42 2.79 12.44 -20.02
N THR A 43 3.14 12.80 -21.25
CA THR A 43 4.51 13.27 -21.57
C THR A 43 4.75 14.75 -21.25
N ARG A 44 3.69 15.56 -21.06
CA ARG A 44 3.78 17.00 -20.74
C ARG A 44 3.52 17.34 -19.28
N SER A 45 3.07 16.39 -18.47
CA SER A 45 2.75 16.57 -17.04
C SER A 45 3.94 17.06 -16.20
N GLY A 46 5.14 16.53 -16.45
CA GLY A 46 6.37 16.94 -15.76
C GLY A 46 6.86 18.35 -16.09
N ILE A 47 6.54 18.87 -17.29
CA ILE A 47 6.89 20.25 -17.71
C ILE A 47 5.85 21.24 -17.15
N LEU A 48 4.57 20.85 -17.12
CA LEU A 48 3.50 21.63 -16.51
C LEU A 48 3.61 21.70 -14.98
N MET A 49 4.07 20.63 -14.31
CA MET A 49 4.40 20.65 -12.89
C MET A 49 5.59 21.58 -12.59
N ARG A 50 6.61 21.61 -13.48
CA ARG A 50 7.70 22.58 -13.41
C ARG A 50 7.17 24.01 -13.52
N LEU A 51 6.26 24.29 -14.46
CA LEU A 51 5.63 25.61 -14.61
C LEU A 51 4.72 25.99 -13.43
N PHE A 52 3.93 25.06 -12.90
CA PHE A 52 3.09 25.28 -11.71
C PHE A 52 3.94 25.65 -10.48
N LEU A 53 5.02 24.90 -10.24
CA LEU A 53 5.93 25.18 -9.14
C LEU A 53 6.75 26.46 -9.38
N LEU A 54 7.05 26.80 -10.64
CA LEU A 54 7.69 28.07 -10.99
C LEU A 54 6.74 29.25 -10.77
N VAL A 55 5.44 29.11 -11.02
CA VAL A 55 4.41 30.12 -10.72
C VAL A 55 4.20 30.28 -9.21
N VAL A 56 4.24 29.20 -8.43
CA VAL A 56 4.23 29.24 -6.96
C VAL A 56 5.55 29.82 -6.40
N SER A 57 6.67 29.62 -7.12
CA SER A 57 7.97 30.20 -6.79
C SER A 57 8.14 31.66 -7.24
N ALA A 58 7.38 32.10 -8.26
CA ALA A 58 7.50 33.41 -8.89
C ALA A 58 6.43 34.40 -8.37
N THR A 59 5.41 33.92 -7.68
CA THR A 59 4.53 34.78 -6.87
C THR A 59 5.34 35.28 -5.68
N LYS A 60 5.60 36.59 -5.68
CA LYS A 60 6.57 37.27 -4.83
C LYS A 60 6.49 36.82 -3.37
N HIS A 61 7.69 36.58 -2.85
CA HIS A 61 8.06 35.86 -1.64
C HIS A 61 7.49 36.36 -0.28
N ASP A 62 6.66 37.40 -0.26
CA ASP A 62 6.17 38.03 0.97
C ASP A 62 4.65 37.93 1.21
N ASP A 63 3.82 37.88 0.17
CA ASP A 63 2.36 37.85 0.34
C ASP A 63 1.81 36.48 0.79
N PHE A 64 2.53 35.39 0.46
CA PHE A 64 2.14 34.04 0.89
C PHE A 64 2.27 33.84 2.41
N ARG A 65 3.08 34.67 3.10
CA ARG A 65 3.25 34.61 4.56
C ARG A 65 2.04 35.13 5.33
N GLN A 66 1.28 36.08 4.76
CA GLN A 66 0.26 36.81 5.51
C GLN A 66 -1.17 36.29 5.31
N GLN A 67 -1.50 35.69 4.16
CA GLN A 67 -2.90 35.37 3.84
C GLN A 67 -3.31 33.90 3.98
N MET A 68 -2.39 32.94 4.07
CA MET A 68 -2.74 31.52 3.95
C MET A 68 -2.01 30.66 4.99
N ALA A 69 -2.64 30.46 6.15
CA ALA A 69 -2.24 29.41 7.10
C ALA A 69 -2.65 28.03 6.57
N ILE A 70 -1.97 27.52 5.53
CA ILE A 70 -2.19 26.16 5.06
C ILE A 70 -1.51 25.21 6.06
N ALA A 71 -2.33 24.64 6.96
CA ALA A 71 -1.89 23.57 7.84
C ALA A 71 -1.54 22.34 7.02
N LEU A 72 -0.47 21.63 7.40
CA LEU A 72 -0.08 20.39 6.72
C LEU A 72 -1.26 19.40 6.77
N PRO A 73 -1.61 18.75 5.64
CA PRO A 73 -2.69 17.76 5.59
C PRO A 73 -2.54 16.63 6.63
N ARG A 74 -1.30 16.40 7.10
CA ARG A 74 -0.92 15.50 8.19
C ARG A 74 -1.73 15.71 9.48
N PHE A 75 -2.23 16.93 9.74
CA PHE A 75 -2.88 17.30 11.00
C PHE A 75 -4.42 17.33 10.95
N PHE A 76 -5.05 17.21 9.78
CA PHE A 76 -6.51 17.08 9.68
C PHE A 76 -6.97 15.62 9.79
N LEU A 77 -6.10 14.66 9.46
CA LEU A 77 -6.40 13.22 9.52
C LEU A 77 -6.25 12.63 10.93
N VAL A 78 -5.44 13.29 11.77
CA VAL A 78 -5.27 12.96 13.19
C VAL A 78 -6.08 14.01 13.92
N GLY A 79 -7.16 13.63 14.60
CA GLY A 79 -8.03 14.53 15.37
C GLY A 79 -7.34 15.20 16.56
N MET A 80 -6.23 15.91 16.31
CA MET A 80 -5.51 16.73 17.27
C MET A 80 -6.36 17.99 17.51
N LEU A 81 -6.47 18.35 18.78
CA LEU A 81 -7.09 19.60 19.23
C LEU A 81 -6.53 20.78 18.44
N THR A 82 -7.43 21.67 18.06
CA THR A 82 -7.35 22.74 17.04
C THR A 82 -6.27 23.80 17.25
N GLU A 83 -5.46 23.73 18.31
CA GLU A 83 -4.51 24.79 18.68
C GLU A 83 -3.06 24.51 18.27
N ARG A 84 -2.70 23.28 17.86
CA ARG A 84 -1.32 22.93 17.48
C ARG A 84 -1.22 22.37 16.05
N TYR A 85 -1.55 23.20 15.07
CA TYR A 85 -1.30 22.87 13.66
C TYR A 85 0.11 23.28 13.23
N VAL A 86 0.83 22.37 12.57
CA VAL A 86 2.06 22.74 11.86
C VAL A 86 1.68 23.43 10.56
N LYS A 87 2.03 24.72 10.46
CA LYS A 87 1.86 25.54 9.26
C LYS A 87 3.05 25.30 8.32
N ILE A 88 2.79 25.30 7.02
CA ILE A 88 3.88 25.22 6.03
C ILE A 88 4.63 26.55 6.05
N GLY A 89 5.91 26.53 6.49
CA GLY A 89 6.74 27.74 6.59
C GLY A 89 7.40 28.10 5.26
N HIS A 90 7.93 27.10 4.53
CA HIS A 90 8.51 27.29 3.21
C HIS A 90 8.41 25.99 2.38
N ALA A 91 7.95 26.08 1.14
CA ALA A 91 7.94 24.94 0.22
C ALA A 91 9.10 25.08 -0.76
N ARG A 92 10.00 24.08 -0.80
CA ARG A 92 11.07 24.05 -1.80
C ARG A 92 10.89 22.79 -2.64
N ALA A 93 10.21 22.92 -3.76
CA ALA A 93 10.04 21.79 -4.65
C ALA A 93 11.37 21.43 -5.33
N ARG A 94 11.94 20.29 -4.95
CA ARG A 94 13.05 19.67 -5.66
C ARG A 94 12.53 18.36 -6.25
N ILE A 95 12.08 18.41 -7.50
CA ILE A 95 11.61 17.23 -8.21
C ILE A 95 12.80 16.28 -8.37
N ARG A 96 12.77 15.18 -7.61
CA ARG A 96 13.60 13.99 -7.85
C ARG A 96 12.65 12.91 -8.33
N LYS A 97 13.10 12.13 -9.32
CA LYS A 97 12.46 10.87 -9.68
C LYS A 97 13.14 9.76 -8.87
N PRO A 98 12.66 9.40 -7.68
CA PRO A 98 13.16 8.21 -7.03
C PRO A 98 12.79 7.01 -7.91
N LEU A 99 13.77 6.15 -8.18
CA LEU A 99 13.53 4.88 -8.86
C LEU A 99 12.83 3.94 -7.86
N ARG A 100 11.53 4.15 -7.63
CA ARG A 100 10.67 3.20 -6.91
C ARG A 100 9.89 2.42 -7.95
N HIS A 101 9.72 1.13 -7.70
CA HIS A 101 9.14 0.22 -8.68
C HIS A 101 7.71 0.62 -9.08
N THR A 102 7.36 0.21 -10.31
CA THR A 102 6.05 0.27 -10.98
C THR A 102 5.39 1.64 -11.16
N MET A 103 5.90 2.75 -10.59
CA MET A 103 5.31 4.08 -10.79
C MET A 103 6.34 5.21 -10.93
N ASN A 104 6.03 6.16 -11.83
CA ASN A 104 6.75 7.41 -11.91
C ASN A 104 6.33 8.31 -10.74
N PHE A 105 7.19 8.43 -9.73
CA PHE A 105 6.97 9.35 -8.62
C PHE A 105 7.73 10.66 -8.88
N ASP A 106 7.07 11.78 -8.67
CA ASP A 106 7.77 13.05 -8.46
C ASP A 106 7.83 13.33 -6.95
N GLN A 107 9.05 13.54 -6.43
CA GLN A 107 9.26 13.85 -5.02
C GLN A 107 9.19 15.37 -4.80
N ILE A 108 8.37 15.81 -3.85
CA ILE A 108 8.25 17.21 -3.43
C ILE A 108 8.74 17.33 -1.99
N PHE A 109 9.53 18.38 -1.71
CA PHE A 109 10.05 18.67 -0.39
C PHE A 109 9.32 19.89 0.21
N PHE A 110 8.81 19.73 1.42
CA PHE A 110 8.28 20.82 2.24
C PHE A 110 9.23 21.07 3.40
N TYR A 111 9.60 22.33 3.64
CA TYR A 111 10.52 22.71 4.72
C TYR A 111 9.76 23.43 5.83
N PHE A 112 9.81 22.87 7.04
CA PHE A 112 9.33 23.55 8.25
C PHE A 112 10.19 23.13 9.44
N ASN A 113 11.31 23.82 9.72
CA ASN A 113 12.34 23.49 10.75
C ASN A 113 12.94 22.05 10.68
N THR A 114 12.14 21.04 10.34
CA THR A 114 12.40 19.68 9.90
C THR A 114 11.93 19.52 8.44
N LEU A 115 12.63 18.70 7.67
CA LEU A 115 12.36 18.45 6.25
C LEU A 115 11.28 17.36 6.10
N PHE A 116 10.15 17.71 5.47
CA PHE A 116 9.05 16.79 5.15
C PHE A 116 9.11 16.40 3.67
N ARG A 117 9.00 15.10 3.38
CA ARG A 117 9.01 14.56 2.01
C ARG A 117 7.66 13.98 1.68
N VAL A 118 7.19 14.29 0.47
CA VAL A 118 5.92 13.83 -0.05
C VAL A 118 6.12 13.36 -1.48
N LEU A 119 5.54 12.22 -1.82
CA LEU A 119 5.52 11.71 -3.19
C LEU A 119 4.20 12.08 -3.84
N THR A 120 4.25 12.60 -5.06
CA THR A 120 3.07 12.77 -5.90
C THR A 120 2.87 11.52 -6.75
N ILE A 121 1.66 11.01 -6.76
CA ILE A 121 1.23 9.89 -7.61
C ILE A 121 0.19 10.44 -8.58
N SER A 122 0.42 10.28 -9.89
CA SER A 122 -0.46 10.76 -10.97
C SER A 122 -1.41 9.70 -11.55
N GLU A 123 -1.50 8.53 -10.92
CA GLU A 123 -2.21 7.37 -11.47
C GLU A 123 -3.68 7.28 -11.03
N MET A 124 -4.57 7.13 -12.02
CA MET A 124 -6.02 6.91 -11.89
C MET A 124 -6.39 5.56 -11.23
N HIS A 125 -5.47 4.58 -11.24
CA HIS A 125 -5.74 3.21 -10.81
C HIS A 125 -5.61 2.97 -9.31
N PHE A 126 -5.33 4.00 -8.50
CA PHE A 126 -5.54 3.95 -7.06
C PHE A 126 -7.03 4.01 -6.74
N SER A 127 -7.76 2.96 -7.14
CA SER A 127 -9.14 2.72 -6.75
C SER A 127 -9.21 2.66 -5.23
N ILE A 128 -9.55 3.78 -4.60
CA ILE A 128 -10.39 3.88 -3.39
C ILE A 128 -9.89 3.23 -2.08
N THR A 129 -8.91 2.32 -2.08
CA THR A 129 -8.57 1.52 -0.90
C THR A 129 -7.83 2.25 0.21
N PHE A 130 -7.17 3.37 -0.11
CA PHE A 130 -6.54 4.22 0.92
C PHE A 130 -7.56 5.03 1.71
N ARG A 131 -8.73 5.32 1.12
CA ARG A 131 -9.82 6.06 1.78
C ARG A 131 -10.50 5.18 2.83
N SER A 132 -10.61 3.89 2.53
CA SER A 132 -11.25 2.87 3.34
C SER A 132 -10.35 2.31 4.45
N ILE A 133 -9.05 2.11 4.19
CA ILE A 133 -8.12 1.76 5.28
C ILE A 133 -7.88 2.94 6.22
N HIS A 134 -7.99 4.21 5.77
CA HIS A 134 -8.00 5.37 6.68
C HIS A 134 -9.17 5.33 7.68
N LEU A 135 -10.36 4.88 7.26
CA LEU A 135 -11.47 4.64 8.20
C LEU A 135 -11.20 3.44 9.12
N CYS A 136 -10.51 2.40 8.63
CA CYS A 136 -10.01 1.30 9.46
C CYS A 136 -8.78 1.68 10.30
N THR A 137 -8.19 2.85 10.09
CA THR A 137 -7.19 3.43 11.00
C THR A 137 -7.96 4.33 11.95
N PHE A 138 -8.64 3.65 12.88
CA PHE A 138 -8.63 4.01 14.29
C PHE A 138 -8.14 5.44 14.55
N GLU A 139 -9.10 6.36 14.76
CA GLU A 139 -8.82 7.68 15.34
C GLU A 139 -7.80 7.57 16.49
N PRO A 140 -6.98 8.60 16.75
CA PRO A 140 -6.25 8.75 18.00
C PRO A 140 -7.14 8.66 19.26
N LYS A 141 -8.48 8.75 19.13
CA LYS A 141 -9.44 8.47 20.21
C LYS A 141 -9.41 7.03 20.73
N MET A 142 -8.72 6.11 20.05
CA MET A 142 -8.45 4.76 20.53
C MET A 142 -7.34 4.68 21.58
N ASP A 143 -6.65 5.76 21.92
CA ASP A 143 -5.77 5.78 23.09
C ASP A 143 -6.57 5.57 24.40
N ASN A 144 -7.87 5.90 24.42
CA ASN A 144 -8.71 5.73 25.61
C ASN A 144 -9.31 4.32 25.77
N TYR A 145 -9.27 3.47 24.74
CA TYR A 145 -9.81 2.09 24.79
C TYR A 145 -8.74 1.04 24.50
N ARG A 146 -7.49 1.35 24.84
CA ARG A 146 -6.39 0.39 24.88
C ARG A 146 -6.77 -0.74 25.84
N ARG A 147 -7.10 -1.91 25.29
CA ARG A 147 -6.94 -3.14 26.08
C ARG A 147 -5.50 -3.19 26.56
N MET A 148 -5.31 -3.52 27.84
CA MET A 148 -3.98 -3.65 28.44
C MET A 148 -3.04 -4.48 27.55
N GLU A 149 -3.58 -5.50 26.88
CA GLU A 149 -2.84 -6.44 26.06
C GLU A 149 -2.25 -5.92 24.73
N THR A 150 -2.96 -5.08 23.96
CA THR A 150 -2.42 -4.53 22.69
C THR A 150 -1.49 -3.35 22.95
N SER A 151 -1.83 -2.52 23.94
CA SER A 151 -0.97 -1.41 24.38
C SER A 151 0.32 -1.88 25.04
N ARG A 152 0.30 -2.90 25.91
CA ARG A 152 1.53 -3.46 26.51
C ARG A 152 2.47 -4.04 25.45
N ARG A 153 1.93 -4.52 24.33
CA ARG A 153 2.70 -5.07 23.21
C ARG A 153 3.06 -4.02 22.15
N LEU A 154 2.69 -2.75 22.35
CA LEU A 154 2.92 -1.64 21.40
C LEU A 154 2.45 -1.96 19.99
N VAL A 155 1.32 -2.67 19.89
CA VAL A 155 0.74 -3.08 18.61
C VAL A 155 0.08 -1.85 17.96
N ASN A 156 0.74 -1.30 16.96
CA ASN A 156 0.24 -0.17 16.18
C ASN A 156 0.40 -0.48 14.69
N LEU A 157 -0.67 -0.31 13.91
CA LEU A 157 -0.65 -0.52 12.46
C LEU A 157 -0.06 0.73 11.80
N SER A 158 1.10 0.59 11.15
CA SER A 158 1.69 1.71 10.39
C SER A 158 1.05 1.83 9.02
N ILE A 159 0.35 2.94 8.79
CA ILE A 159 -0.26 3.28 7.51
C ILE A 159 0.29 4.61 7.03
N SER A 160 0.73 4.65 5.77
CA SER A 160 1.15 5.91 5.15
C SER A 160 -0.04 6.82 4.92
N ARG A 161 0.20 8.11 5.18
CA ARG A 161 -0.82 9.14 5.01
C ARG A 161 -0.92 9.49 3.54
N VAL A 162 -2.14 9.46 3.01
CA VAL A 162 -2.44 9.81 1.62
C VAL A 162 -3.46 10.94 1.61
N VAL A 163 -3.17 11.98 0.85
CA VAL A 163 -4.00 13.18 0.73
C VAL A 163 -4.31 13.36 -0.73
N ALA A 164 -5.59 13.26 -1.09
CA ALA A 164 -6.03 13.54 -2.45
C ALA A 164 -6.03 15.05 -2.68
N VAL A 165 -5.30 15.51 -3.70
CA VAL A 165 -5.31 16.90 -4.15
C VAL A 165 -6.28 17.06 -5.32
N SER A 166 -6.34 16.06 -6.21
CA SER A 166 -7.32 15.94 -7.28
C SER A 166 -7.70 14.47 -7.49
N PRO A 167 -8.74 14.16 -8.29
CA PRO A 167 -9.08 12.77 -8.63
C PRO A 167 -7.90 11.99 -9.25
N GLN A 168 -7.02 12.70 -9.95
CA GLN A 168 -5.87 12.17 -10.69
C GLN A 168 -4.55 12.29 -9.90
N MET A 169 -4.52 13.05 -8.81
CA MET A 169 -3.29 13.39 -8.09
C MET A 169 -3.43 13.21 -6.59
N ARG A 170 -2.55 12.38 -6.02
CA ARG A 170 -2.47 12.16 -4.58
C ARG A 170 -1.07 12.38 -4.05
N LEU A 171 -1.00 12.88 -2.83
CA LEU A 171 0.21 13.10 -2.06
C LEU A 171 0.34 12.01 -1.01
N VAL A 172 1.49 11.32 -0.98
CA VAL A 172 1.77 10.23 -0.04
C VAL A 172 2.97 10.58 0.83
N GLU A 173 2.88 10.28 2.13
CA GLU A 173 4.01 10.39 3.06
C GLU A 173 5.17 9.49 2.65
N ASP A 174 6.38 10.06 2.62
CA ASP A 174 7.58 9.36 2.20
C ASP A 174 8.61 9.25 3.32
N ASN A 175 9.15 8.04 3.55
CA ASN A 175 10.31 7.83 4.39
C ASN A 175 11.55 7.59 3.52
N VAL A 176 12.65 8.26 3.85
CA VAL A 176 13.96 8.12 3.19
C VAL A 176 14.51 6.71 3.38
N SER A 177 14.27 6.15 4.55
CA SER A 177 14.78 4.84 4.97
C SER A 177 13.84 3.71 4.58
N SER A 178 12.78 3.96 3.79
CA SER A 178 11.91 2.90 3.30
C SER A 178 12.53 2.21 2.08
N LEU A 179 12.70 0.89 2.15
CA LEU A 179 13.08 0.05 1.01
C LEU A 179 11.98 -0.97 0.75
N SER A 180 11.65 -1.23 -0.51
CA SER A 180 10.71 -2.31 -0.82
C SER A 180 11.36 -3.67 -0.55
N LEU A 181 10.54 -4.69 -0.27
CA LEU A 181 11.00 -6.06 -0.13
C LEU A 181 11.67 -6.54 -1.43
N LEU A 182 11.17 -6.07 -2.58
CA LEU A 182 11.80 -6.30 -3.89
C LEU A 182 13.18 -5.65 -4.02
N ASP A 183 13.36 -4.41 -3.54
CA ASP A 183 14.68 -3.74 -3.56
C ASP A 183 15.70 -4.46 -2.68
N ILE A 184 15.26 -4.91 -1.50
CA ILE A 184 16.11 -5.72 -0.60
C ILE A 184 16.54 -7.01 -1.32
N TYR A 185 15.60 -7.67 -1.99
CA TYR A 185 15.88 -8.85 -2.78
C TYR A 185 16.89 -8.58 -3.91
N LYS A 186 16.69 -7.53 -4.70
CA LYS A 186 17.62 -7.11 -5.78
C LYS A 186 19.02 -6.83 -5.26
N LEU A 187 19.14 -6.14 -4.13
CA LEU A 187 20.43 -5.86 -3.48
C LEU A 187 21.17 -7.16 -3.10
N ARG A 188 20.44 -8.17 -2.63
CA ARG A 188 21.02 -9.47 -2.25
C ARG A 188 21.33 -10.35 -3.45
N CYS A 189 20.52 -10.29 -4.50
CA CYS A 189 20.78 -10.96 -5.77
C CYS A 189 22.05 -10.41 -6.43
N ALA A 190 22.22 -9.08 -6.47
CA ALA A 190 23.44 -8.44 -6.98
C ALA A 190 24.71 -8.89 -6.25
N LYS A 191 24.65 -9.02 -4.92
CA LYS A 191 25.78 -9.56 -4.12
C LYS A 191 26.11 -11.03 -4.43
N ARG A 192 25.15 -11.80 -4.93
CA ARG A 192 25.33 -13.22 -5.33
C ARG A 192 25.53 -13.38 -6.83
N GLN A 193 25.67 -12.29 -7.58
CA GLN A 193 25.78 -12.29 -9.05
C GLN A 193 24.62 -13.05 -9.73
N LEU A 194 23.41 -12.91 -9.17
CA LEU A 194 22.19 -13.50 -9.69
C LEU A 194 21.28 -12.37 -10.19
N GLU A 195 20.66 -12.55 -11.37
CA GLU A 195 19.63 -11.63 -11.82
C GLU A 195 18.31 -11.87 -11.05
N PRO A 196 17.59 -10.81 -10.64
CA PRO A 196 16.37 -10.95 -9.83
C PRO A 196 15.26 -11.78 -10.48
N ASP A 197 15.19 -11.78 -11.81
CA ASP A 197 14.12 -12.46 -12.56
C ASP A 197 14.47 -13.94 -12.84
N THR A 198 15.74 -14.34 -12.65
CA THR A 198 16.21 -15.72 -12.93
C THR A 198 15.38 -16.80 -12.23
N PRO A 199 14.98 -16.67 -10.95
CA PRO A 199 14.16 -17.69 -10.27
C PRO A 199 12.80 -17.91 -10.90
N VAL A 200 12.16 -16.84 -11.39
CA VAL A 200 10.87 -16.89 -12.07
C VAL A 200 11.03 -17.56 -13.43
N THR A 201 12.03 -17.14 -14.22
CA THR A 201 12.34 -17.75 -15.51
C THR A 201 12.65 -19.23 -15.36
N ARG A 202 13.48 -19.61 -14.37
CA ARG A 202 13.84 -20.99 -14.08
C ARG A 202 12.60 -21.84 -13.74
N TYR A 203 11.66 -21.29 -12.99
CA TYR A 203 10.41 -21.99 -12.67
C TYR A 203 9.66 -22.35 -13.96
N TYR A 204 9.46 -21.38 -14.86
CA TYR A 204 8.74 -21.60 -16.12
C TYR A 204 9.50 -22.52 -17.09
N GLU A 205 10.83 -22.42 -17.17
CA GLU A 205 11.65 -23.34 -17.96
C GLU A 205 11.50 -24.79 -17.49
N ARG A 206 11.54 -25.02 -16.18
CA ARG A 206 11.37 -26.37 -15.60
C ARG A 206 9.97 -26.90 -15.83
N LEU A 207 8.96 -26.04 -15.69
CA LEU A 207 7.57 -26.39 -15.98
C LEU A 207 7.37 -26.76 -17.45
N ALA A 208 7.91 -25.95 -18.38
CA ALA A 208 7.85 -26.19 -19.81
C ALA A 208 8.57 -27.50 -20.20
N ALA A 209 9.71 -27.80 -19.57
CA ALA A 209 10.44 -29.04 -19.82
C ALA A 209 9.65 -30.30 -19.38
N VAL A 210 8.82 -30.21 -18.34
CA VAL A 210 7.94 -31.31 -17.91
C VAL A 210 6.75 -31.46 -18.87
N GLN A 211 6.16 -30.34 -19.30
CA GLN A 211 5.06 -30.33 -20.26
C GLN A 211 5.50 -30.86 -21.64
N ALA A 212 6.72 -30.55 -22.08
CA ALA A 212 7.30 -31.06 -23.32
C ALA A 212 7.48 -32.58 -23.32
N ARG A 213 7.57 -33.22 -22.16
CA ARG A 213 7.59 -34.70 -22.01
C ARG A 213 6.20 -35.33 -22.03
N GLY A 214 5.16 -34.56 -22.34
CA GLY A 214 3.77 -35.02 -22.38
C GLY A 214 3.14 -35.29 -21.01
N THR A 215 3.81 -34.93 -19.92
CA THR A 215 3.31 -35.15 -18.56
C THR A 215 2.60 -33.88 -18.06
N GLN A 216 1.37 -34.02 -17.55
CA GLN A 216 0.68 -32.93 -16.86
C GLN A 216 1.47 -32.53 -15.61
N ALA A 217 1.63 -31.23 -15.36
CA ALA A 217 2.36 -30.73 -14.20
C ALA A 217 1.62 -31.10 -12.91
N SER A 218 2.05 -32.19 -12.27
CA SER A 218 1.49 -32.65 -11.01
C SER A 218 1.89 -31.71 -9.86
N HIS A 219 1.13 -31.73 -8.77
CA HIS A 219 1.45 -30.96 -7.56
C HIS A 219 2.84 -31.27 -7.01
N GLN A 220 3.30 -32.52 -7.14
CA GLN A 220 4.64 -32.94 -6.74
C GLN A 220 5.73 -32.23 -7.57
N VAL A 221 5.54 -32.09 -8.88
CA VAL A 221 6.48 -31.37 -9.75
C VAL A 221 6.59 -29.90 -9.32
N LEU A 222 5.46 -29.23 -9.07
CA LEU A 222 5.47 -27.83 -8.62
C LEU A 222 6.21 -27.68 -7.29
N ARG A 223 6.00 -28.63 -6.37
CA ARG A 223 6.68 -28.67 -5.07
C ARG A 223 8.19 -28.83 -5.23
N GLU A 224 8.63 -29.69 -6.12
CA GLU A 224 10.05 -29.92 -6.42
C GLU A 224 10.70 -28.68 -7.03
N ILE A 225 10.04 -28.02 -8.00
CA ILE A 225 10.55 -26.79 -8.63
C ILE A 225 10.72 -25.68 -7.59
N VAL A 226 9.73 -25.43 -6.72
CA VAL A 226 9.84 -24.39 -5.68
C VAL A 226 10.95 -24.71 -4.68
N LYS A 227 11.12 -25.98 -4.30
CA LYS A 227 12.25 -26.39 -3.45
C LYS A 227 13.59 -26.20 -4.14
N GLU A 228 13.71 -26.54 -5.42
CA GLU A 228 14.91 -26.31 -6.24
C GLU A 228 15.28 -24.81 -6.23
N VAL A 229 14.32 -23.94 -6.56
CA VAL A 229 14.51 -22.49 -6.57
C VAL A 229 14.93 -21.94 -5.20
N GLN A 230 14.26 -22.37 -4.12
CA GLN A 230 14.60 -21.92 -2.76
C GLN A 230 15.99 -22.38 -2.31
N ASN A 231 16.41 -23.59 -2.68
CA ASN A 231 17.69 -24.14 -2.22
C ASN A 231 18.87 -23.59 -3.03
N VAL A 232 18.71 -23.42 -4.34
CA VAL A 232 19.80 -23.02 -5.25
C VAL A 232 19.89 -21.50 -5.38
N MET A 233 18.76 -20.84 -5.68
CA MET A 233 18.77 -19.46 -6.14
C MET A 233 18.42 -18.46 -5.03
N VAL A 234 17.38 -18.75 -4.23
CA VAL A 234 16.92 -17.84 -3.18
C VAL A 234 16.90 -18.53 -1.82
N PRO A 235 18.03 -18.60 -1.10
CA PRO A 235 18.09 -19.17 0.25
C PRO A 235 17.10 -18.49 1.19
N ARG A 236 16.59 -19.27 2.16
CA ARG A 236 15.66 -18.75 3.19
C ARG A 236 16.28 -17.68 4.08
N THR A 237 17.61 -17.61 4.14
CA THR A 237 18.33 -16.66 5.01
C THR A 237 18.53 -15.31 4.36
N MET A 238 18.13 -15.10 3.10
CA MET A 238 18.50 -13.91 2.34
C MET A 238 18.09 -12.60 3.02
N LEU A 239 16.85 -12.52 3.53
CA LEU A 239 16.39 -11.34 4.28
C LEU A 239 17.06 -11.20 5.65
N ARG A 240 17.28 -12.32 6.35
CA ARG A 240 18.00 -12.34 7.62
C ARG A 240 19.43 -11.82 7.46
N ASP A 241 20.13 -12.27 6.43
CA ASP A 241 21.51 -11.90 6.14
C ASP A 241 21.59 -10.43 5.69
N TRP A 242 20.59 -9.92 4.96
CA TRP A 242 20.45 -8.48 4.71
C TRP A 242 20.32 -7.69 6.02
N ALA A 243 19.43 -8.10 6.92
CA ALA A 243 19.18 -7.42 8.17
C ALA A 243 20.43 -7.45 9.09
N LEU A 244 21.14 -8.57 9.17
CA LEU A 244 22.41 -8.68 9.90
C LEU A 244 23.49 -7.74 9.32
N THR A 245 23.56 -7.60 7.99
CA THR A 245 24.51 -6.64 7.38
C THR A 245 24.10 -5.18 7.58
N THR A 246 22.80 -4.91 7.72
CA THR A 246 22.27 -3.54 7.91
C THR A 246 22.41 -3.08 9.36
N TYR A 247 22.24 -4.00 10.33
CA TYR A 247 22.31 -3.72 11.76
C TYR A 247 23.42 -4.54 12.41
N PRO A 248 24.68 -4.08 12.37
CA PRO A 248 25.80 -4.79 12.98
C PRO A 248 25.69 -4.86 14.52
N ASN A 249 25.00 -3.89 15.13
CA ASN A 249 24.71 -3.92 16.57
C ASN A 249 23.56 -4.91 16.88
N PRO A 250 23.80 -5.93 17.74
CA PRO A 250 22.77 -6.91 18.12
C PRO A 250 21.49 -6.29 18.70
N THR A 251 21.60 -5.21 19.47
CA THR A 251 20.45 -4.52 20.08
C THR A 251 19.56 -3.86 19.02
N HIS A 252 20.17 -3.22 18.01
CA HIS A 252 19.43 -2.65 16.88
C HIS A 252 18.77 -3.73 16.04
N TYR A 253 19.50 -4.80 15.70
CA TYR A 253 18.94 -5.94 14.97
C TYR A 253 17.75 -6.57 15.70
N TRP A 254 17.89 -6.82 17.01
CA TRP A 254 16.82 -7.38 17.82
C TRP A 254 15.58 -6.47 17.87
N THR A 255 15.79 -5.17 18.04
CA THR A 255 14.71 -4.17 18.10
C THR A 255 13.98 -4.07 16.76
N PHE A 256 14.73 -3.98 15.66
CA PHE A 256 14.21 -4.01 14.30
C PHE A 256 13.36 -5.28 14.06
N ARG A 257 13.92 -6.46 14.34
CA ARG A 257 13.22 -7.74 14.17
C ARG A 257 11.94 -7.79 15.00
N LYS A 258 11.97 -7.31 16.25
CA LYS A 258 10.79 -7.26 17.12
C LYS A 258 9.67 -6.43 16.51
N ILE A 259 9.97 -5.23 15.99
CA ILE A 259 8.97 -4.35 15.40
C ILE A 259 8.43 -4.94 14.09
N VAL A 260 9.31 -5.44 13.22
CA VAL A 260 8.93 -6.12 11.97
C VAL A 260 8.00 -7.30 12.24
N THR A 261 8.28 -8.10 13.29
CA THR A 261 7.44 -9.24 13.67
C THR A 261 6.01 -8.82 13.99
N VAL A 262 5.83 -7.74 14.74
CA VAL A 262 4.51 -7.21 15.10
C VAL A 262 3.80 -6.63 13.88
N GLN A 263 4.51 -5.89 13.02
CA GLN A 263 3.93 -5.31 11.80
C GLN A 263 3.49 -6.39 10.80
N LEU A 264 4.29 -7.44 10.61
CA LEU A 264 3.92 -8.57 9.75
C LEU A 264 2.68 -9.30 10.28
N ALA A 265 2.55 -9.45 11.60
CA ALA A 265 1.36 -10.06 12.20
C ALA A 265 0.10 -9.23 11.94
N LEU A 266 0.22 -7.91 12.03
CA LEU A 266 -0.88 -6.98 11.74
C LEU A 266 -1.27 -6.98 10.27
N ILE A 267 -0.29 -6.89 9.37
CA ILE A 267 -0.53 -6.92 7.93
C ILE A 267 -1.16 -8.26 7.52
N GLY A 268 -0.62 -9.39 8.02
CA GLY A 268 -1.16 -10.71 7.74
C GLY A 268 -2.58 -10.89 8.28
N LEU A 269 -2.90 -10.32 9.45
CA LEU A 269 -4.26 -10.30 9.98
C LEU A 269 -5.20 -9.56 9.06
N MET A 270 -4.83 -8.36 8.62
CA MET A 270 -5.66 -7.53 7.75
C MET A 270 -5.85 -8.18 6.37
N GLU A 271 -4.79 -8.74 5.78
CA GLU A 271 -4.84 -9.46 4.50
C GLU A 271 -5.82 -10.62 4.56
N TYR A 272 -5.78 -11.42 5.63
CA TYR A 272 -6.69 -12.55 5.85
C TYR A 272 -8.12 -12.13 6.21
N VAL A 273 -8.30 -11.23 7.17
CA VAL A 273 -9.63 -10.86 7.68
C VAL A 273 -10.45 -10.13 6.62
N LEU A 274 -9.83 -9.20 5.89
CA LEU A 274 -10.54 -8.36 4.92
C LEU A 274 -10.57 -8.97 3.51
N HIS A 275 -9.90 -10.11 3.27
CA HIS A 275 -9.65 -10.64 1.92
C HIS A 275 -9.02 -9.55 1.03
N LEU A 276 -7.91 -8.99 1.46
CA LEU A 276 -7.17 -8.03 0.62
C LEU A 276 -6.48 -8.75 -0.55
N SER A 277 -6.14 -7.97 -1.57
CA SER A 277 -5.29 -8.33 -2.69
C SER A 277 -3.96 -8.89 -2.21
N ARG A 278 -3.39 -9.82 -2.98
CA ARG A 278 -2.11 -10.47 -2.68
C ARG A 278 -1.03 -9.41 -2.48
N LEU A 279 -0.32 -9.51 -1.37
CA LEU A 279 0.80 -8.61 -1.10
C LEU A 279 2.03 -9.05 -1.89
N TYR A 280 2.41 -8.29 -2.92
CA TYR A 280 3.62 -8.53 -3.71
C TYR A 280 4.85 -7.86 -3.05
N PRO A 281 6.08 -8.34 -3.33
CA PRO A 281 7.31 -7.77 -2.74
C PRO A 281 7.54 -6.28 -3.05
N ASP A 282 7.08 -5.79 -4.19
CA ASP A 282 7.18 -4.38 -4.60
C ASP A 282 6.21 -3.47 -3.82
N MET A 283 5.16 -4.04 -3.25
CA MET A 283 4.14 -3.31 -2.49
C MET A 283 4.50 -3.17 -1.01
N MET A 284 5.38 -4.03 -0.47
CA MET A 284 5.79 -4.01 0.93
C MET A 284 7.07 -3.18 1.12
N TYR A 285 7.00 -2.10 1.89
CA TYR A 285 8.11 -1.21 2.21
C TYR A 285 8.50 -1.34 3.68
N ILE A 286 9.76 -1.65 3.95
CA ILE A 286 10.32 -1.78 5.28
C ILE A 286 11.15 -0.55 5.59
N HIS A 287 10.84 0.13 6.69
CA HIS A 287 11.58 1.28 7.16
C HIS A 287 12.83 0.82 7.93
N GLN A 288 14.02 1.12 7.42
CA GLN A 288 15.29 0.69 8.02
C GLN A 288 15.61 1.39 9.35
N ASP A 289 15.03 2.55 9.61
CA ASP A 289 15.26 3.30 10.86
C ASP A 289 14.46 2.73 12.04
N SER A 290 13.27 2.19 11.76
CA SER A 290 12.23 1.92 12.76
C SER A 290 11.68 0.49 12.72
N GLY A 291 11.88 -0.24 11.63
CA GLY A 291 11.27 -1.56 11.41
C GLY A 291 9.76 -1.52 11.13
N LEU A 292 9.18 -0.32 10.94
CA LEU A 292 7.80 -0.17 10.50
C LEU A 292 7.63 -0.69 9.08
N ILE A 293 6.45 -1.23 8.77
CA ILE A 293 6.14 -1.75 7.44
C ILE A 293 4.99 -0.94 6.88
N ASN A 294 5.22 -0.35 5.72
CA ASN A 294 4.21 0.34 4.96
C ASN A 294 3.84 -0.49 3.74
N VAL A 295 2.56 -0.56 3.43
CA VAL A 295 2.09 -1.21 2.21
C VAL A 295 1.58 -0.14 1.25
N ALA A 296 2.17 -0.10 0.06
CA ALA A 296 1.86 0.92 -0.94
C ALA A 296 0.49 0.73 -1.58
N TYR A 297 -0.06 -0.49 -1.60
CA TYR A 297 -1.36 -0.76 -2.19
C TYR A 297 -2.03 -1.97 -1.54
N PHE A 298 -3.30 -1.80 -1.19
CA PHE A 298 -4.24 -2.90 -0.93
C PHE A 298 -5.47 -2.67 -1.80
N LYS A 299 -6.24 -3.71 -2.07
CA LYS A 299 -7.60 -3.67 -2.63
C LYS A 299 -8.40 -4.78 -1.98
N PHE A 300 -9.72 -4.64 -1.83
CA PHE A 300 -10.54 -5.82 -1.54
C PHE A 300 -10.53 -6.77 -2.74
N ASN A 301 -10.24 -8.04 -2.50
CA ASN A 301 -10.34 -9.07 -3.51
C ASN A 301 -11.81 -9.46 -3.65
N VAL A 302 -12.45 -8.97 -4.71
CA VAL A 302 -13.86 -9.22 -5.01
C VAL A 302 -13.91 -10.09 -6.26
N ASP A 303 -14.68 -11.17 -6.21
CA ASP A 303 -14.97 -12.02 -7.36
C ASP A 303 -15.74 -11.21 -8.41
N ASP A 304 -15.20 -11.06 -9.61
CA ASP A 304 -15.82 -10.28 -10.68
C ASP A 304 -17.16 -10.90 -11.16
N ALA A 305 -17.36 -12.20 -11.00
CA ALA A 305 -18.62 -12.84 -11.39
C ALA A 305 -19.71 -12.69 -10.31
N LYS A 306 -19.33 -12.78 -9.02
CA LYS A 306 -20.30 -12.82 -7.90
C LYS A 306 -20.44 -11.51 -7.15
N GLY A 307 -19.46 -10.62 -7.24
CA GLY A 307 -19.40 -9.40 -6.43
C GLY A 307 -19.20 -9.67 -4.92
N GLU A 308 -18.64 -10.84 -4.58
CA GLU A 308 -18.39 -11.26 -3.19
C GLU A 308 -16.90 -11.27 -2.86
N LEU A 309 -16.56 -11.15 -1.57
CA LEU A 309 -15.16 -11.18 -1.12
C LEU A 309 -14.55 -12.56 -1.36
N ASP A 310 -13.58 -12.64 -2.26
CA ASP A 310 -12.90 -13.88 -2.61
C ASP A 310 -11.66 -14.13 -1.74
N GLY A 311 -11.68 -15.26 -1.04
CA GLY A 311 -10.59 -15.75 -0.20
C GLY A 311 -10.03 -17.09 -0.65
N ASN A 312 -10.38 -17.57 -1.86
CA ASN A 312 -9.96 -18.88 -2.35
C ASN A 312 -8.50 -18.87 -2.81
N ARG A 313 -7.57 -18.78 -1.85
CA ARG A 313 -6.13 -18.79 -2.08
C ARG A 313 -5.45 -19.88 -1.25
N PRO A 314 -4.47 -20.60 -1.83
CA PRO A 314 -3.70 -21.61 -1.10
C PRO A 314 -3.00 -21.05 0.15
N VAL A 315 -2.52 -19.81 0.05
CA VAL A 315 -1.80 -19.11 1.13
C VAL A 315 -2.65 -17.95 1.65
N PRO A 316 -3.06 -17.93 2.92
CA PRO A 316 -4.01 -16.93 3.44
C PRO A 316 -3.43 -15.53 3.59
N PHE A 317 -2.12 -15.38 3.81
CA PHE A 317 -1.42 -14.09 3.89
C PHE A 317 0.09 -14.27 3.67
N ARG A 318 0.81 -13.19 3.36
CA ARG A 318 2.26 -13.25 3.10
C ARG A 318 3.08 -13.46 4.38
N LEU A 319 3.47 -14.70 4.63
CA LEU A 319 4.55 -15.08 5.55
C LEU A 319 5.38 -16.18 4.89
N THR A 320 6.19 -15.78 3.92
CA THR A 320 7.06 -16.64 3.11
C THR A 320 8.27 -17.14 3.92
N PRO A 321 8.98 -18.17 3.44
CA PRO A 321 10.10 -18.75 4.17
C PRO A 321 11.19 -17.76 4.58
N ASN A 322 11.46 -16.75 3.74
CA ASN A 322 12.45 -15.71 4.02
C ASN A 322 12.00 -14.73 5.12
N LEU A 323 10.73 -14.32 5.10
CA LEU A 323 10.13 -13.51 6.17
C LEU A 323 10.05 -14.31 7.49
N ALA A 324 9.67 -15.58 7.42
CA ALA A 324 9.61 -16.46 8.58
C ALA A 324 11.00 -16.68 9.20
N GLU A 325 12.04 -16.82 8.38
CA GLU A 325 13.44 -16.95 8.84
C GLU A 325 13.96 -15.64 9.48
N LEU A 326 13.60 -14.47 8.93
CA LEU A 326 13.92 -13.17 9.54
C LEU A 326 13.28 -13.03 10.93
N VAL A 327 12.01 -13.43 11.06
CA VAL A 327 11.26 -13.38 12.32
C VAL A 327 11.72 -14.47 13.30
N THR A 328 12.23 -15.59 12.79
CA THR A 328 12.54 -16.86 13.47
C THR A 328 11.31 -17.68 13.86
N SER A 329 11.48 -18.99 14.00
CA SER A 329 10.40 -19.92 14.41
C SER A 329 9.77 -19.53 15.76
N ILE A 330 10.58 -19.08 16.73
CA ILE A 330 10.13 -18.60 18.05
C ILE A 330 9.39 -17.27 17.91
N GLY A 331 9.85 -16.38 17.04
CA GLY A 331 9.17 -15.13 16.72
C GLY A 331 7.78 -15.36 16.11
N VAL A 332 7.69 -16.36 15.22
CA VAL A 332 6.46 -16.77 14.54
C VAL A 332 5.48 -17.42 15.52
N SER A 333 5.93 -18.38 16.35
CA SER A 333 5.05 -19.09 17.28
C SER A 333 4.69 -18.26 18.53
N GLY A 334 5.48 -17.25 18.87
CA GLY A 334 5.27 -16.39 20.04
C GLY A 334 4.76 -14.98 19.68
N PRO A 335 5.62 -13.97 19.54
CA PRO A 335 5.19 -12.57 19.31
C PRO A 335 4.26 -12.36 18.11
N PHE A 336 4.47 -13.05 17.00
CA PHE A 336 3.65 -12.91 15.80
C PHE A 336 2.21 -13.40 16.04
N THR A 337 2.05 -14.67 16.44
CA THR A 337 0.74 -15.28 16.75
C THR A 337 0.04 -14.52 17.88
N ALA A 338 0.75 -14.15 18.95
CA ALA A 338 0.19 -13.42 20.07
C ALA A 338 -0.32 -12.03 19.66
N SER A 339 0.41 -11.32 18.80
CA SER A 339 -0.01 -10.00 18.30
C SER A 339 -1.22 -10.11 17.38
N MET A 340 -1.27 -11.15 16.55
CA MET A 340 -2.40 -11.45 15.66
C MET A 340 -3.67 -11.74 16.46
N VAL A 341 -3.60 -12.63 17.46
CA VAL A 341 -4.72 -12.98 18.35
C VAL A 341 -5.17 -11.77 19.18
N ALA A 342 -4.23 -11.04 19.79
CA ALA A 342 -4.56 -9.87 20.61
C ALA A 342 -5.29 -8.79 19.79
N THR A 343 -4.87 -8.60 18.52
CA THR A 343 -5.53 -7.67 17.61
C THR A 343 -6.89 -8.18 17.17
N ALA A 344 -7.04 -9.46 16.82
CA ALA A 344 -8.33 -10.06 16.48
C ALA A 344 -9.34 -9.91 17.65
N ARG A 345 -8.91 -10.17 18.89
CA ARG A 345 -9.72 -9.93 20.09
C ARG A 345 -10.10 -8.47 20.25
N CYS A 346 -9.18 -7.55 20.00
CA CYS A 346 -9.46 -6.12 19.98
C CYS A 346 -10.62 -5.83 19.01
N LEU A 347 -10.47 -6.22 17.74
CA LEU A 347 -11.46 -6.00 16.69
C LEU A 347 -12.81 -6.67 16.93
N ALA A 348 -12.83 -7.84 17.60
CA ALA A 348 -14.06 -8.57 17.93
C ALA A 348 -14.95 -7.85 18.97
N THR A 349 -14.43 -6.81 19.62
CA THR A 349 -15.11 -6.15 20.74
C THR A 349 -16.16 -5.17 20.24
N PRO A 350 -17.40 -5.23 20.76
CA PRO A 350 -18.49 -4.39 20.27
C PRO A 350 -18.25 -2.88 20.45
N SER A 351 -17.40 -2.47 21.39
CA SER A 351 -17.07 -1.05 21.67
C SER A 351 -16.49 -0.29 20.48
N PHE A 352 -15.85 -0.99 19.54
CA PHE A 352 -15.09 -0.33 18.46
C PHE A 352 -15.90 -0.01 17.22
N LYS A 353 -17.21 -0.27 17.21
CA LYS A 353 -18.11 0.02 16.08
C LYS A 353 -17.55 -0.47 14.72
N VAL A 354 -16.75 -1.54 14.72
CA VAL A 354 -16.06 -2.07 13.53
C VAL A 354 -17.07 -2.37 12.42
N ASN A 355 -18.22 -2.94 12.76
CA ASN A 355 -19.30 -3.21 11.82
C ASN A 355 -19.85 -1.95 11.13
N ALA A 356 -19.84 -0.78 11.79
CA ALA A 356 -20.28 0.48 11.18
C ALA A 356 -19.24 1.00 10.18
N LEU A 357 -17.96 0.94 10.54
CA LEU A 357 -16.85 1.32 9.65
C LEU A 357 -16.79 0.41 8.41
N LEU A 358 -16.87 -0.91 8.61
CA LEU A 358 -16.89 -1.89 7.52
C LEU A 358 -18.07 -1.67 6.58
N ARG A 359 -19.27 -1.35 7.10
CA ARG A 359 -20.44 -1.03 6.26
C ARG A 359 -20.19 0.17 5.35
N ALA A 360 -19.61 1.25 5.87
CA ALA A 360 -19.29 2.43 5.09
C ALA A 360 -18.26 2.12 3.99
N ILE A 361 -17.19 1.42 4.35
CA ILE A 361 -16.10 1.04 3.44
C ILE A 361 -16.59 0.11 2.33
N LEU A 362 -17.25 -0.98 2.69
CA LEU A 362 -17.67 -2.01 1.73
C LEU A 362 -18.78 -1.52 0.82
N ARG A 363 -19.61 -0.56 1.27
CA ARG A 363 -20.58 0.10 0.41
C ARG A 363 -19.91 0.79 -0.76
N ASP A 364 -18.87 1.59 -0.51
CA ASP A 364 -18.14 2.31 -1.56
C ASP A 364 -17.46 1.34 -2.53
N GLU A 365 -16.88 0.25 -2.02
CA GLU A 365 -16.23 -0.78 -2.85
C GLU A 365 -17.22 -1.54 -3.72
N ILE A 366 -18.39 -1.93 -3.19
CA ILE A 366 -19.42 -2.62 -3.96
C ILE A 366 -20.02 -1.70 -5.02
N ILE A 367 -20.26 -0.42 -4.71
CA ILE A 367 -20.68 0.57 -5.72
C ILE A 367 -19.62 0.71 -6.81
N SER A 368 -18.34 0.78 -6.43
CA SER A 368 -17.23 0.89 -7.39
C SER A 368 -17.10 -0.35 -8.27
N TRP A 369 -17.34 -1.54 -7.72
CA TRP A 369 -17.39 -2.78 -8.50
C TRP A 369 -18.52 -2.78 -9.53
N HIS A 370 -19.74 -2.43 -9.14
CA HIS A 370 -20.88 -2.37 -10.07
C HIS A 370 -20.63 -1.38 -11.22
N LYS A 371 -20.12 -0.18 -10.93
CA LYS A 371 -19.78 0.82 -11.96
C LYS A 371 -18.75 0.32 -12.97
N ARG A 372 -17.78 -0.51 -12.54
CA ARG A 372 -16.80 -1.13 -13.46
C ARG A 372 -17.49 -2.11 -14.42
N HIS A 373 -18.48 -2.86 -13.97
CA HIS A 373 -19.24 -3.78 -14.81
C HIS A 373 -20.21 -3.05 -15.75
N GLU A 374 -20.81 -1.94 -15.32
CA GLU A 374 -21.62 -1.08 -16.21
C GLU A 374 -20.78 -0.53 -17.37
N GLY A 375 -19.56 -0.07 -17.12
CA GLY A 375 -18.67 0.51 -18.15
C GLY A 375 -18.02 -0.48 -19.13
N CYS A 376 -17.96 -1.78 -18.81
CA CYS A 376 -17.46 -2.82 -19.72
C CYS A 376 -18.53 -3.35 -20.68
N SER A 377 -19.78 -2.90 -20.57
CA SER A 377 -20.92 -3.38 -21.36
C SER A 377 -21.08 -2.61 -22.70
N VAL A 378 -19.98 -2.39 -23.42
CA VAL A 378 -20.05 -1.89 -24.80
C VAL A 378 -19.80 -3.10 -25.70
N GLU A 379 -20.83 -3.51 -26.44
CA GLU A 379 -20.96 -4.71 -27.29
C GLU A 379 -21.73 -5.89 -26.67
N GLY A 380 -23.06 -5.76 -26.62
CA GLY A 380 -24.00 -6.88 -26.81
C GLY A 380 -24.49 -7.65 -25.57
N GLY A 381 -23.99 -7.41 -24.36
CA GLY A 381 -24.44 -8.08 -23.13
C GLY A 381 -25.33 -7.19 -22.26
N GLN A 382 -26.41 -7.76 -21.69
CA GLN A 382 -27.29 -7.10 -20.72
C GLN A 382 -26.48 -6.37 -19.64
N GLY A 383 -26.44 -5.04 -19.70
CA GLY A 383 -25.83 -4.23 -18.66
C GLY A 383 -26.54 -4.49 -17.33
N LEU A 384 -25.77 -4.63 -16.25
CA LEU A 384 -26.35 -4.57 -14.91
C LEU A 384 -27.05 -3.21 -14.79
N GLY A 385 -28.38 -3.22 -14.72
CA GLY A 385 -29.16 -2.01 -14.46
C GLY A 385 -28.76 -1.36 -13.12
N PRO A 386 -29.29 -0.16 -12.83
CA PRO A 386 -28.97 0.56 -11.59
C PRO A 386 -29.17 -0.36 -10.38
N ILE A 387 -28.16 -0.40 -9.49
CA ILE A 387 -28.18 -1.27 -8.31
C ILE A 387 -29.41 -0.93 -7.47
N GLU A 388 -30.29 -1.91 -7.28
CA GLU A 388 -31.40 -1.78 -6.34
C GLU A 388 -30.86 -1.61 -4.92
N GLY A 389 -31.33 -0.58 -4.21
CA GLY A 389 -30.79 -0.19 -2.91
C GLY A 389 -30.79 -1.31 -1.87
N GLU A 390 -31.81 -2.18 -1.90
CA GLU A 390 -31.93 -3.34 -1.02
C GLU A 390 -30.87 -4.41 -1.34
N ALA A 391 -30.61 -4.68 -2.61
CA ALA A 391 -29.57 -5.62 -3.04
C ALA A 391 -28.18 -5.14 -2.62
N LEU A 392 -27.90 -3.83 -2.70
CA LEU A 392 -26.66 -3.23 -2.20
C LEU A 392 -26.51 -3.45 -0.69
N ILE A 393 -27.54 -3.14 0.09
CA ILE A 393 -27.52 -3.29 1.55
C ILE A 393 -27.30 -4.75 1.94
N SER A 394 -27.99 -5.68 1.27
CA SER A 394 -27.85 -7.13 1.50
C SER A 394 -26.42 -7.61 1.27
N ARG A 395 -25.80 -7.23 0.13
CA ARG A 395 -24.41 -7.59 -0.19
C ARG A 395 -23.40 -7.02 0.82
N VAL A 396 -23.56 -5.75 1.20
CA VAL A 396 -22.71 -5.12 2.23
C VAL A 396 -22.84 -5.87 3.56
N ASN A 397 -24.05 -6.17 4.01
CA ASN A 397 -24.29 -6.88 5.28
C ASN A 397 -23.73 -8.31 5.26
N LYS A 398 -23.84 -9.01 4.12
CA LYS A 398 -23.22 -10.33 3.93
C LYS A 398 -21.69 -10.26 4.05
N ALA A 399 -21.05 -9.29 3.39
CA ALA A 399 -19.61 -9.09 3.46
C ALA A 399 -19.13 -8.72 4.88
N VAL A 400 -19.84 -7.84 5.58
CA VAL A 400 -19.54 -7.46 6.97
C VAL A 400 -19.66 -8.68 7.90
N THR A 401 -20.75 -9.44 7.78
CA THR A 401 -20.95 -10.67 8.57
C THR A 401 -19.81 -11.66 8.34
N ALA A 402 -19.38 -11.85 7.10
CA ALA A 402 -18.27 -12.74 6.77
C ALA A 402 -16.93 -12.28 7.38
N ILE A 403 -16.63 -10.97 7.33
CA ILE A 403 -15.43 -10.40 7.97
C ILE A 403 -15.49 -10.59 9.49
N THR A 404 -16.62 -10.26 10.11
CA THR A 404 -16.79 -10.35 11.57
C THR A 404 -16.70 -11.78 12.05
N ALA A 405 -17.25 -12.75 11.32
CA ALA A 405 -17.09 -14.17 11.63
C ALA A 405 -15.62 -14.62 11.60
N ARG A 406 -14.83 -14.17 10.61
CA ARG A 406 -13.38 -14.43 10.58
C ARG A 406 -12.65 -13.82 11.77
N ILE A 407 -12.95 -12.57 12.13
CA ILE A 407 -12.36 -11.90 13.30
C ILE A 407 -12.65 -12.69 14.58
N GLN A 408 -13.91 -13.10 14.77
CA GLN A 408 -14.34 -13.88 15.94
C GLN A 408 -13.63 -15.23 15.99
N SER A 409 -13.50 -15.93 14.86
CA SER A 409 -12.78 -17.20 14.77
C SER A 409 -11.29 -17.11 15.12
N LEU A 410 -10.66 -15.94 14.94
CA LEU A 410 -9.27 -15.71 15.35
C LEU A 410 -9.14 -15.23 16.80
N ALA A 411 -10.22 -14.71 17.37
CA ALA A 411 -10.24 -14.20 18.74
C ALA A 411 -10.40 -15.31 19.79
N THR A 412 -11.04 -16.42 19.41
CA THR A 412 -11.20 -17.62 20.26
C THR A 412 -9.87 -18.37 20.37
N LEU A 413 -9.47 -18.71 21.60
CA LEU A 413 -8.29 -19.54 21.87
C LEU A 413 -8.76 -20.91 22.34
N ASP A 414 -8.84 -21.87 21.43
CA ASP A 414 -9.13 -23.26 21.74
C ASP A 414 -7.82 -24.00 22.05
N GLY A 415 -7.22 -23.71 23.21
CA GLY A 415 -6.00 -24.37 23.68
C GLY A 415 -4.79 -24.21 22.75
N ALA A 416 -4.02 -25.30 22.58
CA ALA A 416 -2.76 -25.31 21.82
C ALA A 416 -2.92 -25.18 20.29
N ASP A 417 -4.13 -25.42 19.76
CA ASP A 417 -4.41 -25.49 18.32
C ASP A 417 -5.33 -24.36 17.85
N SER A 418 -4.96 -23.13 18.22
CA SER A 418 -5.68 -21.93 17.77
C SER A 418 -5.77 -21.85 16.24
N LYS A 419 -6.83 -21.22 15.72
CA LYS A 419 -7.00 -20.99 14.28
C LYS A 419 -5.82 -20.22 13.68
N VAL A 420 -5.25 -19.28 14.44
CA VAL A 420 -4.05 -18.53 14.05
C VAL A 420 -2.85 -19.47 13.85
N THR A 421 -2.64 -20.44 14.74
CA THR A 421 -1.57 -21.45 14.60
C THR A 421 -1.77 -22.27 13.32
N GLN A 422 -3.01 -22.68 13.01
CA GLN A 422 -3.32 -23.40 11.77
C GLN A 422 -3.03 -22.56 10.52
N LEU A 423 -3.38 -21.27 10.52
CA LEU A 423 -3.06 -20.37 9.41
C LEU A 423 -1.54 -20.19 9.25
N VAL A 424 -0.80 -20.05 10.34
CA VAL A 424 0.67 -19.94 10.34
C VAL A 424 1.33 -21.22 9.80
N ARG A 425 0.77 -22.41 10.10
CA ARG A 425 1.21 -23.67 9.49
C ARG A 425 0.90 -23.69 7.99
N ALA A 426 -0.29 -23.22 7.59
CA ALA A 426 -0.71 -23.19 6.19
C ALA A 426 0.15 -22.26 5.31
N VAL A 427 0.55 -21.07 5.80
CA VAL A 427 1.40 -20.12 5.05
C VAL A 427 2.83 -20.62 4.87
N ASN A 428 3.38 -21.35 5.86
CA ASN A 428 4.72 -21.91 5.79
C ASN A 428 4.77 -23.29 5.10
N CYS A 429 3.62 -23.82 4.68
CA CYS A 429 3.53 -25.11 4.02
C CYS A 429 3.97 -25.01 2.55
N VAL A 430 5.00 -25.77 2.18
CA VAL A 430 5.51 -25.80 0.80
C VAL A 430 4.41 -26.26 -0.18
N ASP A 431 3.52 -27.16 0.25
CA ASP A 431 2.42 -27.68 -0.56
C ASP A 431 1.36 -26.61 -0.91
N ASN A 432 1.25 -25.56 -0.09
CA ASN A 432 0.42 -24.39 -0.39
C ASN A 432 1.21 -23.35 -1.20
N LEU A 433 2.48 -23.11 -0.83
CA LEU A 433 3.35 -22.15 -1.50
C LEU A 433 3.59 -22.51 -2.98
N CYS A 434 3.72 -23.80 -3.33
CA CYS A 434 3.95 -24.22 -4.71
C CYS A 434 2.75 -24.01 -5.64
N ARG A 435 1.56 -23.78 -5.07
CA ARG A 435 0.33 -23.45 -5.80
C ARG A 435 0.15 -21.95 -6.02
N MET A 436 1.03 -21.13 -5.45
CA MET A 436 1.04 -19.69 -5.67
C MET A 436 1.74 -19.36 -6.99
N ASP A 437 1.31 -18.25 -7.59
CA ASP A 437 1.94 -17.70 -8.80
C ASP A 437 3.43 -17.38 -8.54
N PRO A 438 4.37 -17.82 -9.40
CA PRO A 438 5.79 -17.48 -9.30
C PRO A 438 6.06 -15.97 -9.22
N ALA A 439 5.25 -15.12 -9.86
CA ALA A 439 5.37 -13.66 -9.78
C ALA A 439 5.09 -13.11 -8.36
N TRP A 440 4.37 -13.86 -7.53
CA TRP A 440 4.20 -13.53 -6.10
C TRP A 440 5.49 -13.78 -5.28
N HIS A 441 6.48 -14.45 -5.85
CA HIS A 441 7.74 -14.85 -5.24
C HIS A 441 7.53 -15.67 -3.94
N PRO A 442 7.00 -16.91 -4.03
CA PRO A 442 6.69 -17.72 -2.85
C PRO A 442 7.91 -18.08 -1.99
N TRP A 443 9.13 -17.95 -2.54
CA TRP A 443 10.39 -18.21 -1.85
C TRP A 443 10.95 -17.01 -1.07
N LEU A 444 10.46 -15.78 -1.33
CA LEU A 444 10.94 -14.52 -0.77
C LEU A 444 9.96 -13.97 0.26
#